data_AF-A0A1I4FMD7-F1
#
_entry.id   AF-A0A1I4FMD7-F1
#
_cell.length_a   1.000
_cell.length_b   1.000
_cell.length_c   1.000
_cell.angle_alpha   90.00
_cell.angle_beta   90.00
_cell.angle_gamma   90.00
#
_symmetry.space_group_name_H-M   'P 1'
#
loop_
_entity.id
_entity.type
_entity.pdbx_description
1 polymer ?
#
loop_
_entity_poly.entity_id
_entity_poly.type
_entity_poly.pdbx_seq_one_letter_code
_entity_poly.pdbx_strand_id
1 'polypeptide(L)' 'MKVAAFIAAQRAEHGVSHATACRALGVSQAWFYKWRARGLSARAGRRQRLDAAVAAVFRQRGGRDGSPRVTVRLRQAGW' A
#
# COMPACT_ATOMS: atom_id res chain seq x y z
N MET A 1 -7.70 -0.72 1.37
CA MET A 1 -6.67 -1.78 1.35
C MET A 1 -6.96 -2.75 0.21
N LYS A 2 -5.95 -3.36 -0.43
CA LYS A 2 -6.15 -4.41 -1.44
C LYS A 2 -6.36 -5.77 -0.74
N VAL A 3 -7.27 -6.60 -1.26
CA VAL A 3 -7.62 -7.92 -0.69
C VAL A 3 -6.38 -8.79 -0.40
N ALA A 4 -5.43 -8.88 -1.34
CA ALA A 4 -4.24 -9.68 -1.14
C ALA A 4 -3.26 -9.09 -0.10
N ALA A 5 -3.22 -7.76 0.06
CA ALA A 5 -2.45 -7.13 1.14
C ALA A 5 -3.06 -7.45 2.50
N PHE A 6 -4.40 -7.45 2.60
CA PHE A 6 -5.10 -7.87 3.81
C PHE A 6 -4.81 -9.34 4.15
N ILE A 7 -4.88 -10.26 3.18
CA ILE A 7 -4.54 -11.68 3.39
C ILE A 7 -3.11 -11.85 3.92
N ALA A 8 -2.14 -11.10 3.38
CA ALA A 8 -0.75 -11.13 3.86
C ALA A 8 -0.62 -10.57 5.29
N ALA A 9 -1.34 -9.49 5.60
CA ALA A 9 -1.36 -8.88 6.94
C ALA A 9 -1.92 -9.84 7.99
N GLN A 10 -3.00 -10.57 7.69
CA GLN A 10 -3.57 -11.56 8.62
C GLN A 10 -2.56 -12.64 9.03
N ARG A 11 -1.68 -13.05 8.11
CA ARG A 11 -0.59 -13.97 8.42
C ARG A 11 0.49 -13.32 9.29
N ALA A 12 0.87 -12.09 8.98
CA ALA A 12 1.96 -11.38 9.67
C ALA A 12 1.57 -10.92 11.08
N GLU A 13 0.35 -10.42 11.26
CA GLU A 13 -0.13 -9.78 12.49
C GLU A 13 -0.85 -10.76 13.42
N HIS A 14 -1.50 -11.79 12.87
CA HIS A 14 -2.36 -12.69 13.64
C HIS A 14 -2.05 -14.17 13.45
N GLY A 15 -1.01 -14.53 12.68
CA GLY A 15 -0.63 -15.93 12.43
C GLY A 15 -1.60 -16.72 11.56
N VAL A 16 -2.71 -16.11 11.10
CA VAL A 16 -3.74 -16.76 10.30
C VAL A 16 -3.15 -17.24 8.98
N SER A 17 -3.33 -18.52 8.65
CA SER A 17 -2.79 -19.06 7.40
C SER A 17 -3.42 -18.38 6.18
N HIS A 18 -2.67 -18.21 5.09
CA HIS A 18 -3.21 -17.66 3.84
C HIS A 18 -4.39 -18.51 3.32
N ALA A 19 -4.36 -19.82 3.54
CA ALA A 19 -5.43 -20.73 3.17
C ALA A 19 -6.74 -20.39 3.90
N THR A 20 -6.67 -20.15 5.21
CA THR A 20 -7.81 -19.76 6.04
C THR A 20 -8.37 -18.41 5.58
N ALA A 21 -7.51 -17.40 5.41
CA ALA A 21 -7.93 -16.07 4.98
C ALA A 21 -8.52 -16.07 3.55
N CYS A 22 -7.92 -16.81 2.61
CA CYS A 22 -8.46 -16.94 1.25
C CYS A 22 -9.85 -17.59 1.25
N ARG A 23 -10.04 -18.65 2.05
CA ARG A 23 -11.33 -19.33 2.17
C ARG A 23 -12.40 -18.41 2.77
N ALA A 24 -12.06 -17.68 3.83
CA ALA A 24 -12.98 -16.74 4.47
C ALA A 24 -13.42 -15.60 3.53
N LEU A 25 -12.56 -15.18 2.61
CA LEU A 25 -12.82 -14.11 1.65
C LEU A 25 -13.36 -14.61 0.30
N GLY A 26 -13.56 -15.91 0.13
CA GLY A 26 -14.06 -16.49 -1.12
C GLY A 26 -13.13 -16.35 -2.32
N VAL A 27 -11.80 -16.24 -2.09
CA VAL A 27 -10.79 -16.11 -3.16
C VAL A 27 -9.93 -17.36 -3.27
N SER A 28 -9.40 -17.62 -4.47
CA SER A 28 -8.52 -18.78 -4.68
C SER A 28 -7.12 -18.54 -4.11
N GLN A 29 -6.55 -19.55 -3.44
CA GLN A 29 -5.16 -19.49 -2.96
C GLN A 29 -4.15 -19.33 -4.11
N ALA A 30 -4.40 -19.99 -5.25
CA ALA A 30 -3.54 -19.89 -6.43
C ALA A 30 -3.47 -18.46 -6.96
N TRP A 31 -4.60 -17.74 -6.98
CA TRP A 31 -4.63 -16.32 -7.32
C TRP A 31 -3.81 -15.49 -6.34
N PHE A 32 -3.95 -15.73 -5.03
CA PHE A 32 -3.19 -15.01 -4.01
C PHE A 32 -1.68 -15.22 -4.18
N TYR A 33 -1.22 -16.46 -4.38
CA TYR A 33 0.20 -16.72 -4.61
C TYR A 33 0.70 -16.10 -5.92
N LYS A 34 -0.10 -16.11 -7.00
CA LYS A 34 0.23 -15.43 -8.26
C LYS A 34 0.33 -13.92 -8.08
N TRP A 35 -0.57 -13.33 -7.29
CA TRP A 35 -0.51 -11.91 -6.94
C TRP A 35 0.75 -11.61 -6.12
N ARG A 36 1.05 -12.44 -5.12
CA ARG A 36 2.22 -12.29 -4.24
C ARG A 36 3.52 -12.40 -5.02
N ALA A 37 3.60 -13.32 -5.97
CA ALA A 37 4.78 -13.53 -6.81
C ALA A 37 5.01 -12.41 -7.83
N ARG A 38 3.94 -11.75 -8.32
CA ARG A 38 4.04 -10.66 -9.30
C ARG A 38 4.73 -9.41 -8.76
N GLY A 39 4.80 -9.24 -7.44
CA GLY A 39 5.28 -8.01 -6.83
C GLY A 39 4.43 -6.79 -7.21
N LEU A 40 4.90 -5.60 -6.83
CA LEU A 40 4.26 -4.35 -7.27
C LEU A 40 4.68 -4.04 -8.70
N SER A 41 3.71 -3.72 -9.55
CA SER A 41 4.03 -3.15 -10.86
C SER A 41 4.79 -1.83 -10.70
N ALA A 42 5.59 -1.45 -11.71
CA ALA A 42 6.36 -0.20 -11.67
C ALA A 42 5.48 1.03 -11.33
N ARG A 43 4.25 1.08 -11.88
CA ARG A 43 3.26 2.12 -11.55
C ARG A 43 2.81 2.06 -10.09
N ALA A 44 2.52 0.87 -9.56
CA ALA A 44 2.13 0.69 -8.17
C ALA A 44 3.28 1.05 -7.22
N GLY A 45 4.52 0.68 -7.56
CA GLY A 45 5.71 1.08 -6.81
C GLY A 45 5.94 2.58 -6.82
N ARG A 46 5.78 3.26 -7.97
CA ARG A 46 5.83 4.73 -8.05
C ARG A 46 4.77 5.37 -7.16
N ARG A 47 3.53 4.83 -7.17
CA ARG A 47 2.45 5.35 -6.34
C ARG A 47 2.74 5.21 -4.85
N GLN A 48 3.23 4.05 -4.41
CA GLN A 48 3.62 3.86 -3.00
C GLN A 48 4.72 4.82 -2.57
N ARG A 49 5.72 5.06 -3.43
CA ARG A 49 6.77 6.04 -3.14
C ARG A 49 6.22 7.47 -3.05
N LEU A 50 5.29 7.83 -3.93
CA LEU A 50 4.60 9.12 -3.88
C LEU A 50 3.76 9.26 -2.60
N ASP A 51 3.01 8.24 -2.23
CA ASP A 51 2.19 8.25 -1.00
C ASP A 51 3.09 8.42 0.25
N ALA A 52 4.26 7.78 0.28
CA ALA A 52 5.25 7.97 1.33
C ALA A 52 5.82 9.41 1.37
N ALA A 53 6.10 10.00 0.20
CA ALA A 53 6.57 11.37 0.09
C ALA A 53 5.50 12.38 0.54
N VAL A 54 4.25 12.18 0.12
CA VAL A 54 3.09 12.96 0.59
C VAL A 54 3.01 12.93 2.13
N ALA A 55 3.08 11.73 2.72
CA ALA A 55 3.03 11.57 4.17
C ALA A 55 4.21 12.24 4.90
N ALA A 56 5.41 12.21 4.32
CA ALA A 56 6.58 12.89 4.87
C ALA A 56 6.41 14.42 4.86
N VAL A 57 6.04 15.00 3.71
CA VAL A 57 5.81 16.45 3.56
C VAL A 57 4.70 16.93 4.47
N PHE A 58 3.61 16.17 4.58
CA PHE A 58 2.48 16.50 5.45
C PHE A 58 2.89 16.52 6.93
N ARG A 59 3.63 15.49 7.39
CA ARG A 59 4.11 15.41 8.78
C ARG A 59 5.14 16.48 9.13
N GLN A 60 6.08 16.80 8.24
CA GLN A 60 7.08 17.86 8.45
C GLN A 60 6.47 19.23 8.75
N ARG A 61 5.22 19.47 8.31
CA ARG A 61 4.53 20.75 8.49
C ARG A 61 3.51 20.73 9.62
N GLY A 62 3.51 19.65 10.40
CA GLY A 62 2.57 19.44 11.51
C GLY A 62 1.15 19.17 11.03
N GLY A 63 0.95 18.60 9.84
CA GLY A 63 -0.35 18.18 9.35
C GLY A 63 -1.36 19.30 9.02
N ARG A 64 -0.92 20.56 9.02
CA ARG A 64 -1.79 21.72 8.75
C ARG A 64 -1.93 22.06 7.27
N ASP A 65 -0.95 21.64 6.47
CA ASP A 65 -0.93 21.96 5.06
C ASP A 65 -1.88 21.05 4.28
N GLY A 66 -2.89 21.63 3.65
CA GLY A 66 -3.81 20.92 2.78
C GLY A 66 -3.17 20.44 1.47
N SER A 67 -3.92 19.62 0.74
CA SER A 67 -3.51 19.00 -0.54
C SER A 67 -2.82 19.97 -1.53
N PRO A 68 -3.31 21.20 -1.77
CA PRO A 68 -2.64 22.12 -2.70
C PRO A 68 -1.21 22.47 -2.29
N ARG A 69 -0.98 22.74 -1.00
CA ARG A 69 0.36 23.11 -0.48
C ARG A 69 1.30 21.92 -0.49
N VAL A 70 0.80 20.73 -0.14
CA VAL A 70 1.57 19.49 -0.24
C VAL A 70 1.98 19.22 -1.70
N THR A 71 1.06 19.41 -2.65
CA THR A 71 1.32 19.21 -4.09
C THR A 71 2.40 20.15 -4.62
N VAL A 72 2.36 21.44 -4.27
CA VAL A 72 3.40 22.41 -4.69
C VAL A 72 4.77 21.98 -4.18
N ARG A 73 4.86 21.53 -2.92
CA ARG A 73 6.13 21.09 -2.34
C ARG A 73 6.65 19.79 -2.94
N LEU A 74 5.76 18.85 -3.24
CA LEU A 74 6.15 17.62 -3.94
C LEU A 74 6.74 17.94 -5.31
N ARG A 75 6.14 18.87 -6.07
CA ARG A 75 6.71 19.34 -7.35
C ARG A 75 8.07 20.01 -7.16
N GLN A 76 8.23 20.87 -6.15
CA GLN A 76 9.53 21.49 -5.82
C GLN A 76 10.59 20.45 -5.45
N ALA A 77 10.19 19.33 -4.86
CA ALA A 77 11.05 18.20 -4.52
C ALA A 77 11.25 17.20 -5.69
N GLY A 78 10.74 17.50 -6.89
CA GLY A 78 10.97 16.69 -8.10
C GLY A 78 10.05 15.47 -8.28
N TRP A 79 8.89 15.44 -7.63
CA TRP A 79 7.89 14.36 -7.78
C TRP A 79 6.97 14.49 -9.00
#